data_AF-A0A958C1X0-F1
#
_entry.id   AF-A0A958C1X0-F1
#
_cell.length_a   1.000
_cell.length_b   1.000
_cell.length_c   1.000
_cell.angle_alpha   90.00
_cell.angle_beta   90.00
_cell.angle_gamma   90.00
#
_symmetry.space_group_name_H-M   'P 1'
#
loop_
_entity.id
_entity.type
_entity.pdbx_description
1 polymer ?
#
loop_
_entity_poly.entity_id
_entity_poly.type
_entity_poly.pdbx_seq_one_letter_code
_entity_poly.pdbx_strand_id
1 'polypeptide(L)'
;YVATYGDCRGCHGPDMTGAPASAVGPAVPNPRPLVSTMDQAQFMEMLRTGVRPGNRPFPDTMPWQNAANMTDTDLAALYAYLTAPVQ
;
A
#
# COMPACT_ATOMS: atom_id res chain seq x y z
N TYR A 1 0.10 -10.60 -10.19
CA TYR A 1 0.73 -9.37 -10.70
C TYR A 1 -0.27 -8.27 -11.00
N VAL A 2 -0.71 -8.03 -12.23
CA VAL A 2 -1.50 -6.81 -12.56
C VAL A 2 -2.85 -6.72 -11.82
N ALA A 3 -3.51 -7.86 -11.58
CA ALA A 3 -4.76 -7.93 -10.85
C ALA A 3 -4.63 -7.41 -9.40
N THR A 4 -3.54 -7.76 -8.71
CA THR A 4 -3.32 -7.40 -7.30
C THR A 4 -3.00 -5.91 -7.10
N TYR A 5 -2.42 -5.24 -8.10
CA TYR A 5 -2.23 -3.78 -8.08
C TYR A 5 -3.51 -3.00 -8.35
N GLY A 6 -4.43 -3.58 -9.13
CA GLY A 6 -5.69 -2.95 -9.51
C GLY A 6 -6.49 -2.55 -8.27
N ASP A 7 -6.52 -3.44 -7.28
CA ASP A 7 -7.24 -3.21 -6.02
C ASP A 7 -6.64 -2.06 -5.19
N CYS A 8 -5.31 -1.91 -5.19
CA CYS A 8 -4.67 -0.82 -4.44
C CYS A 8 -4.93 0.54 -5.10
N ARG A 9 -4.90 0.59 -6.44
CA ARG A 9 -5.15 1.82 -7.21
C ARG A 9 -6.58 2.32 -7.08
N GLY A 10 -7.55 1.43 -6.84
CA GLY A 10 -8.95 1.79 -6.64
C GLY A 10 -9.15 2.82 -5.53
N CYS A 11 -8.38 2.71 -4.43
CA CYS A 11 -8.45 3.65 -3.31
C CYS A 11 -7.30 4.67 -3.33
N HIS A 12 -6.07 4.25 -3.64
CA HIS A 12 -4.88 5.11 -3.57
C HIS A 12 -4.63 5.95 -4.83
N GLY A 13 -5.52 5.88 -5.82
CA GLY A 13 -5.39 6.55 -7.11
C GLY A 13 -4.53 5.77 -8.12
N PRO A 14 -4.58 6.16 -9.41
CA PRO A 14 -3.92 5.42 -10.50
C PRO A 14 -2.41 5.29 -10.28
N ASP A 15 -1.79 6.34 -9.75
CA ASP A 15 -0.34 6.40 -9.53
C ASP A 15 0.07 6.05 -8.09
N MET A 16 -0.90 5.61 -7.27
CA MET A 16 -0.72 5.37 -5.83
C MET A 16 -0.13 6.60 -5.12
N THR A 17 -0.61 7.79 -5.47
CA THR A 17 -0.22 9.07 -4.87
C THR A 17 -1.23 9.56 -3.81
N GLY A 18 -2.20 8.71 -3.45
CA GLY A 18 -3.31 9.06 -2.58
C GLY A 18 -4.47 9.69 -3.34
N ALA A 19 -5.61 9.78 -2.66
CA ALA A 19 -6.83 10.41 -3.17
C ALA A 19 -7.34 11.44 -2.16
N PRO A 20 -7.78 12.64 -2.60
CA PRO A 20 -8.38 13.62 -1.71
C PRO A 20 -9.71 13.11 -1.16
N ALA A 21 -10.18 13.72 -0.06
CA ALA A 21 -11.52 13.45 0.44
C ALA A 21 -12.58 13.85 -0.61
N SER A 22 -13.68 13.10 -0.65
CA SER A 22 -14.76 13.31 -1.61
C SER A 22 -16.12 13.12 -0.93
N ALA A 23 -17.20 13.40 -1.66
CA ALA A 23 -18.56 13.15 -1.17
C ALA A 23 -18.84 11.67 -0.86
N VAL A 24 -18.01 10.75 -1.39
CA VAL A 24 -18.18 9.31 -1.23
C VAL A 24 -17.22 8.69 -0.21
N GLY A 25 -16.33 9.48 0.40
CA GLY A 25 -15.42 8.94 1.43
C GLY A 25 -14.27 9.87 1.86
N PRO A 26 -13.55 9.49 2.92
CA PRO A 26 -12.41 10.25 3.43
C PRO A 26 -11.22 10.21 2.46
N ALA A 27 -10.23 11.06 2.71
CA ALA A 27 -8.98 11.04 1.96
C ALA A 27 -8.23 9.71 2.17
N VAL A 28 -7.63 9.20 1.10
CA VAL A 28 -6.79 8.00 1.12
C VAL A 28 -5.32 8.45 1.02
N PRO A 29 -4.44 8.01 1.93
CA PRO A 29 -3.07 8.49 1.98
C PRO A 29 -2.22 8.06 0.78
N ASN A 30 -1.17 8.82 0.50
CA ASN A 30 -0.09 8.42 -0.39
C ASN A 30 0.81 7.39 0.32
N PRO A 31 0.88 6.12 -0.13
CA PRO A 31 1.75 5.11 0.48
C PRO A 31 3.24 5.32 0.16
N ARG A 32 3.60 5.99 -0.94
CA ARG A 32 4.99 6.06 -1.43
C ARG A 32 5.96 6.69 -0.43
N PRO A 33 5.66 7.82 0.25
CA PRO A 33 6.55 8.38 1.25
C PRO A 33 6.85 7.42 2.40
N LEU A 34 5.83 6.70 2.89
CA LEU A 34 5.99 5.72 3.96
C LEU A 34 6.84 4.52 3.50
N VAL A 35 6.54 3.97 2.33
CA VAL A 35 7.28 2.80 1.82
C VAL A 35 8.73 3.15 1.50
N SER A 36 9.01 4.40 1.13
CA SER A 36 10.38 4.88 0.88
C SER A 36 11.23 5.01 2.14
N THR A 37 10.66 4.95 3.36
CA THR A 37 11.43 5.00 4.62
C THR A 37 11.87 3.61 5.11
N MET A 38 11.53 2.54 4.40
CA MET A 38 11.76 1.16 4.84
C MET A 38 12.30 0.30 3.70
N ASP A 39 13.02 -0.76 4.06
CA ASP A 39 13.45 -1.76 3.09
C ASP A 39 12.30 -2.69 2.67
N GLN A 40 12.58 -3.53 1.67
CA GLN A 40 11.60 -4.46 1.13
C GLN A 40 11.11 -5.48 2.17
N ALA A 41 11.97 -5.93 3.08
CA ALA A 41 11.60 -6.93 4.09
C ALA A 41 10.65 -6.34 5.13
N GLN A 42 10.95 -5.13 5.60
CA GLN A 42 10.10 -4.35 6.50
C GLN A 42 8.74 -4.04 5.87
N PHE A 43 8.72 -3.71 4.57
CA PHE A 43 7.47 -3.50 3.83
C PHE A 43 6.61 -4.77 3.79
N MET A 44 7.20 -5.92 3.49
CA MET A 44 6.46 -7.19 3.48
C MET A 44 5.92 -7.52 4.88
N GLU A 45 6.74 -7.39 5.92
CA GLU A 45 6.32 -7.62 7.30
C GLU A 45 5.15 -6.70 7.70
N MET A 46 5.23 -5.41 7.37
CA MET A 46 4.15 -4.44 7.62
C MET A 46 2.84 -4.88 6.96
N LEU A 47 2.87 -5.36 5.72
CA LEU A 47 1.66 -5.82 5.03
C LEU A 47 1.15 -7.17 5.54
N ARG A 48 2.04 -8.09 5.95
CA ARG A 48 1.67 -9.39 6.53
C ARG A 48 1.03 -9.24 7.91
N THR A 49 1.56 -8.34 8.73
CA THR A 49 1.10 -8.12 10.11
C THR A 49 -0.02 -7.10 10.21
N GLY A 50 -0.16 -6.22 9.21
CA GLY A 50 -1.09 -5.10 9.26
C GLY A 50 -0.64 -3.96 10.18
N VAL A 51 0.63 -3.92 10.59
CA VAL A 51 1.18 -2.97 11.56
C VAL A 51 2.16 -2.02 10.87
N ARG A 52 1.82 -0.74 10.83
CA ARG A 52 2.68 0.35 10.32
C ARG A 52 3.63 0.86 11.41
N PRO A 53 4.72 1.58 11.01
CA PRO A 53 5.70 2.13 11.95
C PRO A 53 5.08 2.85 13.15
N GLY A 54 5.69 2.66 14.32
CA GLY A 54 5.15 3.15 15.59
C GLY A 54 4.09 2.22 16.21
N ASN A 55 4.07 0.94 15.81
CA ASN A 55 3.19 -0.11 16.34
C ASN A 55 1.70 0.23 16.21
N ARG A 56 1.31 0.89 15.11
CA ARG A 56 -0.08 1.24 14.86
C ARG A 56 -0.69 0.28 13.83
N PRO A 57 -1.88 -0.28 14.06
CA PRO A 57 -2.56 -1.05 13.03
C PRO A 57 -2.97 -0.15 11.85
N PHE A 58 -3.11 -0.75 10.67
CA PHE A 58 -3.84 -0.16 9.56
C PHE A 58 -5.33 0.00 9.93
N PRO A 59 -6.01 1.01 9.39
CA PRO A 59 -7.45 1.14 9.58
C PRO A 59 -8.17 -0.04 8.89
N ASP A 60 -9.30 -0.48 9.46
CA ASP A 60 -10.11 -1.57 8.90
C ASP A 60 -10.67 -1.26 7.49
N THR A 61 -10.68 0.02 7.12
CA THR A 61 -11.07 0.48 5.78
C THR A 61 -10.03 0.18 4.70
N MET A 62 -8.77 -0.09 5.10
CA MET A 62 -7.73 -0.54 4.20
C MET A 62 -7.73 -2.08 4.21
N PRO A 63 -7.93 -2.76 3.08
CA PRO A 63 -8.02 -4.22 3.01
C PRO A 63 -6.63 -4.87 3.11
N TRP A 64 -5.90 -4.60 4.19
CA TRP A 64 -4.53 -5.05 4.39
C TRP A 64 -4.45 -6.57 4.53
N GLN A 65 -5.50 -7.25 5.00
CA GLN A 65 -5.52 -8.72 5.06
C GLN A 65 -5.48 -9.35 3.66
N ASN A 66 -6.02 -8.69 2.64
CA ASN A 66 -5.89 -9.16 1.26
C ASN A 66 -4.44 -9.01 0.79
N ALA A 67 -3.80 -7.88 1.11
CA ALA A 67 -2.37 -7.68 0.86
C ALA A 67 -1.50 -8.69 1.62
N ALA A 68 -1.88 -9.05 2.85
CA ALA A 68 -1.20 -10.04 3.67
C ALA A 68 -1.23 -11.46 3.06
N ASN A 69 -2.15 -11.74 2.14
CA ASN A 69 -2.24 -13.03 1.45
C ASN A 69 -1.53 -13.07 0.09
N MET A 70 -0.93 -11.95 -0.35
CA MET A 70 -0.18 -11.91 -1.61
C MET A 70 1.07 -12.80 -1.55
N THR A 71 1.56 -13.21 -2.71
CA THR A 71 2.84 -13.92 -2.79
C THR A 71 4.00 -12.96 -2.53
N ASP A 72 5.14 -13.48 -2.06
CA ASP A 72 6.33 -12.64 -1.85
C ASP A 72 6.79 -11.97 -3.15
N THR A 73 6.57 -12.62 -4.30
CA THR A 73 6.85 -12.05 -5.61
C THR A 73 5.93 -10.86 -5.91
N ASP A 74 4.63 -10.94 -5.62
CA ASP A 74 3.70 -9.81 -5.80
C ASP A 74 4.06 -8.65 -4.86
N LEU A 75 4.36 -8.94 -3.59
CA LEU A 75 4.78 -7.92 -2.63
C LEU A 75 6.11 -7.26 -3.04
N ALA A 76 7.05 -8.03 -3.59
CA ALA A 76 8.35 -7.53 -4.04
C ALA A 76 8.23 -6.47 -5.14
N ALA A 77 7.44 -6.67 -6.19
CA ALA A 77 7.27 -5.54 -7.12
C ALA A 77 6.26 -4.52 -6.65
N LEU A 78 5.37 -4.82 -5.69
CA LEU A 78 4.58 -3.75 -5.10
C LEU A 78 5.50 -2.74 -4.43
N TYR A 79 6.47 -3.24 -3.68
CA TYR A 79 7.55 -2.43 -3.15
C TYR A 79 8.32 -1.69 -4.26
N ALA A 80 8.79 -2.41 -5.29
CA ALA A 80 9.56 -1.79 -6.38
C ALA A 80 8.77 -0.69 -7.12
N TYR A 81 7.47 -0.88 -7.32
CA TYR A 81 6.60 0.11 -7.94
C TYR A 81 6.43 1.37 -7.07
N LEU A 82 6.28 1.18 -5.76
CA LEU A 82 6.06 2.27 -4.80
C LEU A 82 7.32 3.12 -4.56
N THR A 83 8.50 2.53 -4.69
CA THR A 83 9.79 3.22 -4.56
C THR A 83 10.32 3.78 -5.88
N ALA A 84 9.76 3.36 -7.02
CA ALA A 84 10.05 3.97 -8.32
C ALA A 84 9.44 5.38 -8.44
N PRO A 85 10.06 6.27 -9.26
CA PRO A 85 9.47 7.57 -9.59
C PRO A 85 8.05 7.42 -10.19
N VAL A 86 7.17 8.37 -9.87
CA VAL A 86 5.88 8.51 -10.56
C VAL A 86 6.17 8.96 -11.99
N GLN A 87 5.51 8.32 -12.96
CA GLN A 87 5.63 8.65 -14.39
C GLN A 87 4.71 9.80 -14.77
#